data_AF-A0A1V4ZTR3-F1
#
_entry.id   AF-A0A1V4ZTR3-F1
#
_cell.length_a   1.000
_cell.length_b   1.000
_cell.length_c   1.000
_cell.angle_alpha   90.00
_cell.angle_beta   90.00
_cell.angle_gamma   90.00
#
_symmetry.space_group_name_H-M   'P 1'
#
loop_
_entity.id
_entity.type
_entity.pdbx_description
1 polymer ?
#
loop_
_entity_poly.entity_id
_entity_poly.type
_entity_poly.pdbx_seq_one_letter_code
_entity_poly.pdbx_strand_id
1 'polypeptide(L)'
;MAVSDDWIVVISGVVVVVCVICATLVALRRQERRMFEGRYKMQVYSDLLHAVTELNLAGEDPYKLEKAKKDLAYTVNRLNLVASPGVLKSTNDLLDFLSEHMGKDFDALRLHNILNTLVIEARRDVNPGHAKSMEEAQVRFRFFTPIKK
;
A
#
# COMPACT_ATOMS: atom_id res chain seq x y z
N MET A 1 -51.23 32.69 -24.93
CA MET A 1 -50.52 31.40 -25.00
C MET A 1 -49.08 31.64 -24.57
N ALA A 2 -48.78 31.53 -23.28
CA ALA A 2 -47.43 31.72 -22.72
C ALA A 2 -47.06 30.59 -21.74
N VAL A 3 -47.80 29.48 -21.80
CA VAL A 3 -47.63 28.35 -20.86
C VAL A 3 -46.52 27.40 -21.34
N SER A 4 -46.13 27.42 -22.61
CA SER A 4 -45.17 26.43 -23.13
C SER A 4 -43.71 26.70 -22.74
N ASP A 5 -43.28 27.96 -22.65
CA ASP A 5 -41.88 28.30 -22.38
C ASP A 5 -41.49 28.13 -20.90
N ASP A 6 -42.39 28.47 -19.97
CA ASP A 6 -42.13 28.34 -18.53
C ASP A 6 -41.88 26.89 -18.11
N TRP A 7 -42.60 25.93 -18.69
CA TRP A 7 -42.41 24.51 -18.38
C TRP A 7 -41.08 23.97 -18.92
N ILE A 8 -40.57 24.50 -20.03
CA ILE A 8 -39.26 24.13 -20.59
C ILE A 8 -38.13 24.60 -19.67
N VAL A 9 -38.25 25.80 -19.09
CA VAL A 9 -37.28 26.33 -18.11
C VAL A 9 -37.28 25.50 -16.83
N VAL A 10 -38.46 25.13 -16.33
CA VAL A 10 -38.59 24.28 -15.14
C VAL A 10 -38.00 22.89 -15.39
N ILE A 11 -38.32 22.26 -16.52
CA ILE A 11 -37.80 20.92 -16.87
C ILE A 11 -36.28 20.96 -17.06
N SER A 12 -35.74 21.96 -17.76
CA SER A 12 -34.29 22.09 -17.95
C SER A 12 -33.55 22.34 -16.63
N GLY A 13 -34.13 23.15 -15.73
CA GLY A 13 -33.59 23.34 -14.38
C GLY A 13 -33.54 22.04 -13.56
N VAL A 14 -34.63 21.26 -13.59
CA VAL A 14 -34.69 19.95 -12.90
C VAL A 14 -33.65 18.98 -13.46
N VAL A 15 -33.48 18.93 -14.79
CA VAL A 15 -32.48 18.06 -15.42
C VAL A 15 -31.06 18.44 -14.98
N VAL A 16 -30.73 19.73 -14.91
CA VAL A 16 -29.41 20.18 -14.44
C VAL A 16 -29.17 19.76 -12.98
N VAL A 17 -30.16 19.94 -12.10
CA VAL A 17 -30.05 19.53 -10.70
C VAL A 17 -29.83 18.02 -10.59
N VAL A 18 -30.58 17.21 -11.35
CA VAL A 18 -30.40 15.76 -11.38
C VAL A 18 -29.00 15.37 -11.89
N CYS A 19 -28.50 16.03 -12.94
CA CYS A 19 -27.15 15.78 -13.45
C CYS A 19 -26.06 16.10 -12.40
N VAL A 20 -26.20 17.19 -11.65
CA VAL A 20 -25.26 17.57 -10.58
C VAL A 20 -25.29 16.55 -9.44
N ILE A 21 -26.47 16.08 -9.05
CA ILE A 21 -26.62 15.03 -8.02
C ILE A 21 -25.99 13.71 -8.49
N CYS A 22 -26.24 13.30 -9.73
CA CYS A 22 -25.63 12.10 -10.29
C CYS A 22 -24.10 12.20 -10.34
N ALA A 23 -23.56 13.35 -10.76
CA ALA A 23 -22.11 13.57 -10.81
C ALA A 23 -21.46 13.50 -9.42
N THR A 24 -22.09 14.12 -8.41
CA THR A 24 -21.59 14.09 -7.03
C THR A 24 -21.65 12.70 -6.42
N LEU A 25 -22.73 11.94 -6.65
CA LEU A 25 -22.82 10.54 -6.21
C LEU A 25 -21.76 9.64 -6.85
N VAL A 26 -21.47 9.82 -8.14
CA VAL A 26 -20.38 9.08 -8.81
C VAL A 26 -19.02 9.45 -8.23
N ALA A 27 -18.78 10.73 -7.93
CA ALA A 27 -17.54 11.18 -7.31
C ALA A 27 -17.35 10.59 -5.89
N LEU A 28 -18.41 10.58 -5.07
CA LEU A 28 -18.42 9.99 -3.74
C LEU A 28 -18.10 8.48 -3.78
N ARG A 29 -18.79 7.73 -4.65
CA ARG A 29 -18.53 6.29 -4.81
C ARG A 29 -17.11 5.99 -5.29
N ARG A 30 -16.55 6.84 -6.15
CA ARG A 30 -15.15 6.72 -6.59
C ARG A 30 -14.18 6.97 -5.44
N GLN A 31 -14.46 7.95 -4.57
CA GLN A 31 -13.64 8.19 -3.38
C GLN A 31 -13.73 7.03 -2.39
N GLU A 32 -14.92 6.51 -2.12
CA GLU A 32 -15.11 5.35 -1.25
C GLU A 32 -14.31 4.15 -1.75
N ARG A 33 -14.40 3.82 -3.05
CA ARG A 33 -13.62 2.72 -3.64
C ARG A 33 -12.11 2.92 -3.46
N ARG A 34 -11.60 4.12 -3.74
CA ARG A 34 -10.18 4.45 -3.52
C ARG A 34 -9.77 4.30 -2.06
N MET A 35 -10.64 4.67 -1.13
CA MET A 35 -10.38 4.52 0.31
C MET A 35 -10.39 3.04 0.73
N PHE A 36 -11.32 2.23 0.23
CA PHE A 36 -11.36 0.79 0.48
C PHE A 36 -10.12 0.08 -0.10
N GLU A 37 -9.77 0.36 -1.36
CA GLU A 37 -8.57 -0.16 -2.00
C GLU A 37 -7.30 0.27 -1.24
N GLY A 38 -7.21 1.54 -0.84
CA GLY A 38 -6.09 2.06 -0.06
C GLY A 38 -5.95 1.40 1.31
N ARG A 39 -7.06 1.18 2.03
CA ARG A 39 -7.06 0.45 3.31
C ARG A 39 -6.64 -1.00 3.13
N TYR A 40 -7.17 -1.67 2.11
CA TYR A 40 -6.82 -3.06 1.83
C TYR A 40 -5.33 -3.20 1.47
N LYS A 41 -4.80 -2.31 0.64
CA LYS A 41 -3.36 -2.23 0.34
C LYS A 41 -2.52 -2.03 1.59
N MET A 42 -2.87 -1.08 2.46
CA MET A 42 -2.17 -0.87 3.72
C MET A 42 -2.19 -2.11 4.60
N GLN A 43 -3.32 -2.80 4.69
CA GLN A 43 -3.43 -4.04 5.48
C GLN A 43 -2.48 -5.10 4.93
N VAL A 44 -2.47 -5.35 3.61
CA VAL A 44 -1.57 -6.33 2.99
C VAL A 44 -0.09 -5.97 3.19
N TYR A 45 0.26 -4.69 3.11
CA TYR A 45 1.63 -4.22 3.37
C TYR A 45 2.04 -4.38 4.84
N SER A 46 1.10 -4.13 5.77
CA SER A 46 1.32 -4.39 7.19
C SER A 46 1.50 -5.89 7.48
N ASP A 47 0.64 -6.73 6.88
CA ASP A 47 0.71 -8.19 7.00
C ASP A 47 2.08 -8.70 6.51
N LEU A 48 2.61 -8.13 5.41
CA LEU A 48 3.93 -8.50 4.88
C LEU A 48 5.05 -8.22 5.88
N LEU A 49 5.09 -6.99 6.41
CA LEU A 49 6.10 -6.61 7.41
C LEU A 49 5.98 -7.44 8.68
N HIS A 50 4.75 -7.78 9.08
CA HIS A 50 4.50 -8.65 10.22
C HIS A 50 5.05 -10.07 9.97
N ALA A 51 4.72 -10.68 8.82
CA ALA A 51 5.21 -12.01 8.46
C ALA A 51 6.74 -12.09 8.36
N VAL A 52 7.39 -11.03 7.84
CA VAL A 52 8.86 -10.92 7.81
C VAL A 52 9.43 -10.84 9.22
N THR A 53 8.76 -10.10 10.12
CA THR A 53 9.18 -10.00 11.53
C THR A 53 9.01 -11.33 12.25
N GLU A 54 7.88 -12.03 12.05
CA GLU A 54 7.65 -13.35 12.61
C GLU A 54 8.67 -14.38 12.10
N LEU A 55 9.04 -14.33 10.82
CA LEU A 55 10.10 -15.18 10.27
C LEU A 55 11.43 -14.94 10.99
N ASN A 56 11.78 -13.68 11.25
CA ASN A 56 13.01 -13.33 11.97
C ASN A 56 12.95 -13.72 13.46
N LEU A 57 11.77 -13.63 14.09
CA LEU A 57 11.56 -14.02 15.49
C LEU A 57 11.48 -15.54 15.70
N ALA A 58 11.18 -16.32 14.66
CA ALA A 58 11.10 -17.78 14.73
C ALA A 58 12.43 -18.42 15.17
N GLY A 59 13.57 -17.77 14.89
CA GLY A 59 14.90 -18.21 15.33
C GLY A 59 15.22 -19.63 14.85
N GLU A 60 15.67 -20.48 15.77
CA GLU A 60 16.03 -21.88 15.49
C GLU A 60 14.88 -22.89 15.70
N ASP A 61 13.70 -22.45 16.14
CA ASP A 61 12.56 -23.34 16.35
C ASP A 61 12.00 -23.81 14.99
N PRO A 62 12.18 -25.10 14.62
CA PRO A 62 11.86 -25.57 13.28
C PRO A 62 10.36 -25.51 12.99
N TYR A 63 9.51 -25.69 14.00
CA TYR A 63 8.06 -25.63 13.84
C TYR A 63 7.59 -24.19 13.59
N LYS A 64 8.09 -23.23 14.38
CA LYS A 64 7.77 -21.81 14.18
C LYS A 64 8.33 -21.28 12.87
N LEU A 65 9.51 -21.73 12.46
CA LEU A 65 10.14 -21.35 11.21
C LEU A 65 9.31 -21.82 10.00
N GLU A 66 8.85 -23.08 10.00
CA GLU A 66 8.01 -23.60 8.92
C GLU A 66 6.67 -22.87 8.85
N LYS A 67 6.06 -22.59 10.01
CA LYS A 67 4.82 -21.80 10.08
C LYS A 67 5.02 -20.39 9.51
N ALA A 68 6.04 -19.67 9.96
CA ALA A 68 6.33 -18.31 9.49
C ALA A 68 6.62 -18.27 7.98
N LYS A 69 7.28 -19.30 7.42
CA LYS A 69 7.47 -19.43 5.96
C LYS A 69 6.14 -19.56 5.21
N LYS A 70 5.20 -20.35 5.73
CA LYS A 70 3.86 -20.52 5.14
C LYS A 70 3.07 -19.22 5.21
N ASP A 71 3.10 -18.54 6.35
CA ASP A 71 2.41 -17.26 6.56
C ASP A 71 2.99 -16.16 5.65
N LEU A 72 4.31 -16.13 5.47
CA LEU A 72 4.97 -15.25 4.50
C LEU A 72 4.56 -15.56 3.06
N ALA A 73 4.57 -16.83 2.65
CA ALA A 73 4.16 -17.24 1.30
C ALA A 73 2.69 -16.86 1.00
N TYR A 74 1.80 -17.06 1.96
CA TYR A 74 0.40 -16.62 1.85
C TYR A 74 0.29 -15.10 1.65
N THR A 75 1.06 -14.35 2.43
CA THR A 75 1.04 -12.88 2.38
C THR A 75 1.64 -12.33 1.09
N VAL A 76 2.72 -12.92 0.59
CA VAL A 76 3.34 -12.56 -0.70
C VAL A 76 2.39 -12.86 -1.87
N ASN A 77 1.64 -13.95 -1.82
CA ASN A 77 0.62 -14.24 -2.84
C ASN A 77 -0.49 -13.18 -2.85
N ARG A 78 -0.96 -12.75 -1.67
CA ARG A 78 -1.93 -11.64 -1.56
C ARG A 78 -1.33 -10.33 -2.07
N LEU A 79 -0.06 -10.06 -1.77
CA LEU A 79 0.66 -8.90 -2.25
C LEU A 79 0.70 -8.85 -3.78
N ASN A 80 0.95 -9.99 -4.43
CA ASN A 80 1.02 -10.10 -5.89
C ASN A 80 -0.27 -9.70 -6.62
N LEU A 81 -1.42 -9.77 -5.93
CA LEU A 81 -2.72 -9.42 -6.51
C LEU A 81 -3.05 -7.93 -6.42
N VAL A 82 -2.34 -7.16 -5.59
CA VAL A 82 -2.76 -5.81 -5.18
C VAL A 82 -1.65 -4.77 -5.31
N ALA A 83 -0.39 -5.19 -5.20
CA ALA A 83 0.75 -4.30 -5.10
C ALA A 83 1.22 -3.76 -6.46
N SER A 84 1.88 -2.60 -6.43
CA SER A 84 2.53 -2.05 -7.61
C SER A 84 3.79 -2.85 -8.00
N PRO A 85 4.25 -2.75 -9.26
CA PRO A 85 5.49 -3.37 -9.70
C PRO A 85 6.72 -2.99 -8.85
N GLY A 86 6.78 -1.76 -8.34
CA GLY A 86 7.88 -1.30 -7.48
C GLY A 86 7.91 -1.99 -6.12
N VAL A 87 6.74 -2.20 -5.53
CA VAL A 87 6.59 -2.95 -4.27
C VAL A 87 6.93 -4.42 -4.47
N LEU A 88 6.48 -5.03 -5.57
CA LEU A 88 6.79 -6.42 -5.89
C LEU A 88 8.28 -6.65 -6.11
N LYS A 89 8.95 -5.75 -6.83
CA LYS A 89 10.41 -5.80 -7.01
C LYS A 89 11.13 -5.73 -5.66
N SER A 90 10.77 -4.75 -4.82
CA SER A 90 11.40 -4.57 -3.50
C SER A 90 11.13 -5.77 -2.56
N THR A 91 9.97 -6.41 -2.71
CA THR A 91 9.63 -7.63 -1.96
C THR A 91 10.43 -8.83 -2.48
N ASN A 92 10.64 -8.94 -3.78
CA ASN A 92 11.52 -9.96 -4.35
C ASN A 92 12.95 -9.80 -3.83
N ASP A 93 13.49 -8.58 -3.84
CA ASP A 93 14.82 -8.28 -3.29
C ASP A 93 14.91 -8.68 -1.79
N LEU A 94 13.82 -8.52 -1.03
CA LEU A 94 13.72 -8.95 0.36
C LEU A 94 13.72 -10.48 0.49
N LEU A 95 12.96 -11.19 -0.33
CA LEU A 95 12.91 -12.66 -0.32
C LEU A 95 14.26 -13.26 -0.72
N ASP A 96 14.93 -12.68 -1.73
CA ASP A 96 16.27 -13.08 -2.15
C ASP A 96 17.26 -12.88 -1.00
N PHE A 97 17.22 -11.71 -0.34
CA PHE A 97 18.06 -11.43 0.84
C PHE A 97 17.81 -12.44 1.96
N LEU A 98 16.55 -12.73 2.29
CA LEU A 98 16.19 -13.72 3.32
C LEU A 98 16.69 -15.11 2.93
N SER A 99 16.54 -15.51 1.66
CA SER A 99 17.02 -16.80 1.17
C SER A 99 18.55 -16.92 1.28
N GLU A 100 19.29 -15.85 0.94
CA GLU A 100 20.75 -15.79 1.02
C GLU A 100 21.28 -15.87 2.47
N HIS A 101 20.58 -15.26 3.42
CA HIS A 101 21.08 -14.99 4.79
C HIS A 101 20.44 -15.85 5.89
N MET A 102 19.48 -16.73 5.57
CA MET A 102 18.96 -17.71 6.53
C MET A 102 20.07 -18.68 6.96
N GLY A 103 20.78 -18.34 8.04
CA GLY A 103 21.85 -19.13 8.65
C GLY A 103 23.29 -18.63 8.44
N LYS A 104 23.51 -17.40 7.96
CA LYS A 104 24.84 -16.79 7.75
C LYS A 104 24.94 -15.41 8.41
N ASP A 105 26.11 -14.77 8.31
CA ASP A 105 26.36 -13.41 8.82
C ASP A 105 25.28 -12.44 8.34
N PHE A 106 24.46 -11.97 9.28
CA PHE A 106 23.29 -11.15 9.00
C PHE A 106 23.69 -9.71 8.68
N ASP A 107 23.59 -9.32 7.41
CA ASP A 107 23.81 -7.93 6.99
C ASP A 107 22.58 -7.06 7.27
N ALA A 108 22.54 -6.52 8.49
CA ALA A 108 21.48 -5.61 8.93
C ALA A 108 21.39 -4.32 8.08
N LEU A 109 22.49 -3.87 7.48
CA LEU A 109 22.50 -2.65 6.66
C LEU A 109 21.81 -2.90 5.32
N ARG A 110 22.11 -4.03 4.67
CA ARG A 110 21.45 -4.43 3.41
C ARG A 110 19.96 -4.66 3.62
N LEU A 111 19.57 -5.38 4.68
CA LEU A 111 18.16 -5.54 5.04
C LEU A 111 17.47 -4.18 5.25
N HIS A 112 18.12 -3.26 5.96
CA HIS A 112 17.58 -1.94 6.22
C HIS A 112 17.31 -1.15 4.92
N ASN A 113 18.24 -1.21 3.97
CA ASN A 113 18.08 -0.55 2.67
C ASN A 113 16.92 -1.13 1.86
N ILE A 114 16.74 -2.45 1.87
CA ILE A 114 15.63 -3.12 1.20
C ILE A 114 14.30 -2.72 1.84
N LEU A 115 14.19 -2.79 3.17
CA LEU A 115 12.97 -2.41 3.90
C LEU A 115 12.62 -0.93 3.69
N ASN A 116 13.61 -0.03 3.69
CA ASN A 116 13.37 1.39 3.40
C ASN A 116 12.82 1.59 1.98
N THR A 117 13.39 0.88 1.00
CA THR A 117 12.93 0.96 -0.40
C THR A 117 11.51 0.44 -0.52
N LEU A 118 11.20 -0.69 0.11
CA LEU A 118 9.87 -1.26 0.17
C LEU A 118 8.84 -0.29 0.77
N VAL A 119 9.17 0.38 1.89
CA VAL A 119 8.27 1.36 2.52
C VAL A 119 8.03 2.58 1.62
N ILE A 120 9.05 3.04 0.89
CA ILE A 120 8.93 4.16 -0.06
C ILE A 120 8.01 3.76 -1.21
N GLU A 121 8.22 2.61 -1.83
CA GLU A 121 7.39 2.10 -2.93
C GLU A 121 5.95 1.82 -2.46
N ALA A 122 5.77 1.27 -1.26
CA ALA A 122 4.46 1.04 -0.67
C ALA A 122 3.70 2.37 -0.46
N ARG A 123 4.40 3.43 -0.02
CA ARG A 123 3.80 4.77 0.11
C ARG A 123 3.37 5.35 -1.23
N ARG A 124 4.22 5.23 -2.26
CA ARG A 124 3.92 5.68 -3.63
C ARG A 124 2.69 4.98 -4.20
N ASP A 125 2.52 3.69 -3.89
CA ASP A 125 1.38 2.91 -4.34
C ASP A 125 0.07 3.21 -3.59
N VAL A 126 0.13 3.50 -2.28
CA VAL A 126 -1.07 3.81 -1.48
C VAL A 126 -1.53 5.25 -1.68
N ASN A 127 -0.62 6.22 -1.68
CA ASN A 127 -0.98 7.64 -1.80
C ASN A 127 0.13 8.43 -2.52
N PRO A 128 0.08 8.54 -3.86
CA PRO A 128 1.12 9.21 -4.65
C PRO A 128 1.20 10.72 -4.36
N GLY A 129 0.07 11.37 -4.05
CA GLY A 129 0.04 12.80 -3.73
C GLY A 129 0.77 13.11 -2.42
N HIS A 130 0.53 12.30 -1.38
CA HIS A 130 1.24 12.41 -0.12
C HIS A 130 2.71 11.94 -0.22
N ALA A 131 2.99 10.94 -1.07
CA ALA A 131 4.36 10.50 -1.32
C ALA A 131 5.21 11.65 -1.89
N LYS A 132 4.69 12.36 -2.89
CA LYS A 132 5.37 13.50 -3.51
C LYS A 132 5.67 14.62 -2.52
N SER A 133 4.69 15.01 -1.69
CA SER A 133 4.92 16.06 -0.68
C SER A 133 5.93 15.65 0.39
N MET A 134 5.97 14.37 0.76
CA MET A 134 6.97 13.83 1.70
C MET A 134 8.38 13.76 1.10
N GLU A 135 8.50 13.41 -0.18
CA GLU A 135 9.76 13.43 -0.92
C GLU A 135 10.31 14.86 -1.03
N GLU A 136 9.45 15.82 -1.35
CA GLU A 136 9.77 17.25 -1.39
C GLU A 136 10.16 17.79 -0.01
N ALA A 137 9.50 17.34 1.05
CA ALA A 137 9.81 17.72 2.43
C ALA A 137 11.07 17.01 3.00
N GLN A 138 11.71 16.12 2.24
CA GLN A 138 12.83 15.27 2.68
C GLN A 138 12.56 14.47 3.98
N VAL A 139 11.29 14.23 4.32
CA VAL A 139 10.91 13.48 5.53
C VAL A 139 11.11 12.00 5.27
N ARG A 140 12.30 11.51 5.59
CA ARG A 140 12.62 10.07 5.66
C ARG A 140 12.55 9.60 7.11
N PHE A 141 11.59 8.73 7.41
CA PHE A 141 11.68 7.90 8.62
C PHE A 141 12.92 7.01 8.49
N ARG A 142 13.93 7.25 9.34
CA ARG A 142 15.05 6.34 9.52
C ARG A 142 14.62 5.30 10.53
N PHE A 143 14.00 4.22 10.06
CA PHE A 143 13.45 3.18 10.93
C PHE A 143 14.50 2.54 11.85
N PHE A 144 15.78 2.54 11.44
CA PHE A 144 16.89 1.99 12.21
C PHE A 144 18.13 2.86 11.99
N THR A 145 18.27 3.92 12.78
CA THR A 145 19.56 4.61 12.82
C THR A 145 20.51 3.71 13.64
N PRO A 146 21.65 3.24 13.09
CA PRO A 146 22.60 2.51 13.91
C PRO A 146 23.02 3.44 15.06
N ILE A 147 23.00 2.94 16.29
CA ILE A 147 23.56 3.64 17.44
C ILE A 147 25.01 3.93 17.05
N LYS A 148 25.36 5.21 16.90
CA LYS A 148 26.76 5.61 16.69
C LYS A 148 27.53 5.08 17.90
N LYS A 149 28.38 4.08 17.68
CA LYS A 149 29.41 3.71 18.66
C LYS A 149 30.39 4.86 18.80
#